data_AF-A0AAJ1BQE6-F1
#
_entry.id   AF-A0AAJ1BQE6-F1
#
_cell.length_a   1.000
_cell.length_b   1.000
_cell.length_c   1.000
_cell.angle_alpha   90.00
_cell.angle_beta   90.00
_cell.angle_gamma   90.00
#
_symmetry.space_group_name_H-M   'P 1'
#
loop_
_entity.id
_entity.type
_entity.pdbx_description
1 polymer ?
#
loop_
_entity_poly.entity_id
_entity_poly.type
_entity_poly.pdbx_seq_one_letter_code
_entity_poly.pdbx_strand_id
1 'polypeptide(L)'
;SPTVEEVGLSISAGLHPETTLDSLPMHCFLPLSHPVERSDKRVSGPLWIGPIGQSEAMASLTEERALEICGPIASEDDAVGWSERDFEYERRRIARSVRHISDEAAVIDAPHLILVDDLSSWLGSGSPPSPSGMVEALRGAGHRSAVAHYGKPAFRTDAPWDVIVGAARGLQPPM
;
A
#
# COMPACT_ATOMS: atom_id res chain seq x y z
N SER A 1 -18.65 -1.97 -8.12
CA SER A 1 -17.41 -1.83 -8.90
C SER A 1 -17.59 -0.82 -10.00
N PRO A 2 -16.49 -0.29 -10.55
CA PRO A 2 -16.51 0.55 -11.73
C PRO A 2 -17.08 -0.16 -12.97
N THR A 3 -17.59 0.62 -13.91
CA THR A 3 -17.93 0.17 -15.27
C THR A 3 -16.72 0.33 -16.21
N VAL A 4 -16.77 -0.30 -17.38
CA VAL A 4 -15.76 -0.14 -18.44
C VAL A 4 -15.59 1.32 -18.85
N GLU A 5 -16.71 2.05 -18.96
CA GLU A 5 -16.73 3.48 -19.30
C GLU A 5 -16.07 4.32 -18.20
N GLU A 6 -16.42 4.07 -16.93
CA GLU A 6 -15.84 4.78 -15.77
C GLU A 6 -14.32 4.59 -15.71
N VAL A 7 -13.83 3.36 -15.97
CA VAL A 7 -12.38 3.07 -16.00
C VAL A 7 -11.71 3.72 -17.21
N GLY A 8 -12.31 3.66 -18.39
CA GLY A 8 -11.78 4.31 -19.60
C GLY A 8 -11.65 5.83 -19.44
N LEU A 9 -12.63 6.47 -18.80
CA LEU A 9 -12.59 7.89 -18.46
C LEU A 9 -11.50 8.20 -17.43
N SER A 10 -11.33 7.33 -16.42
CA SER A 10 -10.27 7.45 -15.41
C SER A 10 -8.88 7.45 -16.05
N ILE A 11 -8.62 6.50 -16.95
CA ILE A 11 -7.36 6.38 -17.70
C ILE A 11 -7.14 7.61 -18.58
N SER A 12 -8.17 8.02 -19.33
CA SER A 12 -8.08 9.19 -20.23
C SER A 12 -7.79 10.49 -19.48
N ALA A 13 -8.23 10.59 -18.22
CA ALA A 13 -7.96 11.72 -17.35
C ALA A 13 -6.60 11.63 -16.62
N GLY A 14 -5.82 10.56 -16.82
CA GLY A 14 -4.55 10.31 -16.13
C GLY A 14 -4.71 9.96 -14.65
N LEU A 15 -5.90 9.51 -14.24
CA LEU A 15 -6.22 9.20 -12.84
C LEU A 15 -6.06 7.70 -12.51
N HIS A 16 -5.80 6.87 -13.51
CA HIS A 16 -5.57 5.44 -13.38
C HIS A 16 -4.51 5.01 -14.41
N PRO A 17 -3.57 4.11 -14.06
CA PRO A 17 -2.64 3.53 -15.02
C PRO A 17 -3.38 2.88 -16.20
N GLU A 18 -2.80 2.94 -17.39
CA GLU A 18 -3.33 2.22 -18.53
C GLU A 18 -3.34 0.71 -18.25
N THR A 19 -4.48 0.06 -18.46
CA THR A 19 -4.71 -1.36 -18.16
C THR A 19 -5.66 -1.96 -19.20
N THR A 20 -5.62 -3.29 -19.35
CA THR A 20 -6.67 -3.98 -20.09
C THR A 20 -8.02 -3.87 -19.36
N LEU A 21 -9.11 -3.93 -20.11
CA LEU A 21 -10.49 -3.86 -19.58
C LEU A 21 -11.13 -5.24 -19.42
N ASP A 22 -10.35 -6.31 -19.58
CA ASP A 22 -10.79 -7.70 -19.40
C ASP A 22 -11.05 -8.04 -17.93
N SER A 23 -10.33 -7.36 -17.02
CA SER A 23 -10.56 -7.39 -15.58
C SER A 23 -10.62 -5.95 -15.07
N LEU A 24 -11.75 -5.56 -14.51
CA LEU A 24 -11.91 -4.21 -13.97
C LEU A 24 -11.26 -4.07 -12.59
N PRO A 25 -10.63 -2.91 -12.30
CA PRO A 25 -10.12 -2.60 -10.98
C PRO A 25 -11.23 -2.56 -9.93
N MET A 26 -10.87 -2.79 -8.67
CA MET A 26 -11.80 -2.68 -7.53
C MET A 26 -12.45 -1.29 -7.46
N HIS A 27 -11.65 -0.26 -7.75
CA HIS A 27 -12.01 1.15 -7.70
C HIS A 27 -11.30 1.91 -8.83
N CYS A 28 -11.90 3.02 -9.29
CA CYS A 28 -11.23 4.00 -10.14
C CYS A 28 -11.63 5.41 -9.70
N PHE A 29 -10.83 6.41 -10.05
CA PHE A 29 -11.16 7.82 -9.81
C PHE A 29 -11.81 8.44 -11.02
N LEU A 30 -12.80 9.29 -10.81
CA LEU A 30 -13.44 10.07 -11.87
C LEU A 30 -13.04 11.54 -11.71
N PRO A 31 -12.80 12.27 -12.80
CA PRO A 31 -12.51 13.70 -12.71
C PRO A 31 -13.71 14.44 -12.11
N LEU A 32 -13.46 15.52 -11.38
CA LEU A 32 -14.51 16.28 -10.69
C LEU A 32 -15.61 16.81 -11.64
N SER A 33 -15.27 17.01 -12.91
CA SER A 33 -16.21 17.42 -13.97
C SER A 33 -17.11 16.29 -14.46
N HIS A 34 -16.86 15.03 -14.10
CA HIS A 34 -17.68 13.91 -14.50
C HIS A 34 -19.02 13.92 -13.75
N PRO A 35 -20.17 13.86 -14.46
CA PRO A 35 -21.47 13.83 -13.80
C PRO A 35 -21.67 12.49 -13.08
N VAL A 36 -21.96 12.55 -11.78
CA VAL A 36 -22.27 11.36 -10.97
C VAL A 36 -23.68 11.41 -10.42
N GLU A 37 -24.35 10.25 -10.40
CA GLU A 37 -25.60 10.10 -9.67
C GLU A 37 -25.33 10.03 -8.17
N ARG A 38 -25.75 11.04 -7.40
CA ARG A 38 -25.46 11.11 -5.95
C ARG A 38 -26.16 10.03 -5.12
N SER A 39 -27.20 9.39 -5.66
CA SER A 39 -27.87 8.23 -5.06
C SER A 39 -27.10 6.92 -5.26
N ASP A 40 -26.13 6.87 -6.19
CA ASP A 40 -25.35 5.67 -6.44
C ASP A 40 -24.41 5.40 -5.26
N LYS A 41 -24.69 4.32 -4.54
CA LYS A 41 -23.92 3.89 -3.36
C LYS A 41 -22.49 3.44 -3.69
N ARG A 42 -22.17 3.18 -4.96
CA ARG A 42 -20.81 2.87 -5.42
C ARG A 42 -19.91 4.10 -5.41
N VAL A 43 -20.49 5.29 -5.50
CA VAL A 43 -19.76 6.56 -5.65
C VAL A 43 -19.50 7.18 -4.29
N SER A 44 -18.25 7.61 -4.07
CA SER A 44 -17.87 8.43 -2.92
C SER A 44 -17.04 9.64 -3.37
N GLY A 45 -17.07 10.72 -2.59
CA GLY A 45 -16.32 11.94 -2.87
C GLY A 45 -17.16 13.23 -2.84
N PRO A 46 -16.58 14.37 -3.24
CA PRO A 46 -15.18 14.54 -3.68
C PRO A 46 -14.19 14.24 -2.55
N LEU A 47 -12.97 13.81 -2.90
CA LEU A 47 -11.90 13.53 -1.95
C LEU A 47 -10.53 13.99 -2.46
N TRP A 48 -9.56 14.09 -1.56
CA TRP A 48 -8.16 14.30 -1.88
C TRP A 48 -7.56 13.04 -2.52
N ILE A 49 -6.95 13.18 -3.69
CA ILE A 49 -6.32 12.09 -4.45
C ILE A 49 -4.80 12.28 -4.64
N GLY A 50 -4.24 13.35 -4.08
CA GLY A 50 -2.80 13.60 -4.12
C GLY A 50 -2.03 12.79 -3.07
N PRO A 51 -0.70 12.90 -3.06
CA PRO A 51 0.13 12.28 -2.02
C PRO A 51 -0.31 12.74 -0.62
N ILE A 52 -0.29 11.82 0.35
CA ILE A 52 -0.58 12.10 1.77
C ILE A 52 0.68 12.26 2.61
N GLY A 53 1.85 12.06 2.02
CA GLY A 53 3.15 12.20 2.65
C GLY A 53 4.17 12.83 1.71
N GLN A 54 5.26 13.36 2.28
CA GLN A 54 6.37 13.92 1.53
C GLN A 54 7.51 12.89 1.48
N SER A 55 7.96 12.57 0.27
CA SER A 55 8.87 11.44 0.04
C SER A 55 10.21 11.56 0.78
N GLU A 56 10.83 12.73 0.84
CA GLU A 56 12.13 12.90 1.52
C GLU A 56 12.01 12.71 3.04
N ALA A 57 10.95 13.26 3.65
CA ALA A 57 10.65 13.11 5.06
C ALA A 57 10.37 11.65 5.40
N MET A 58 9.56 10.96 4.59
CA MET A 58 9.30 9.53 4.76
C MET A 58 10.58 8.70 4.58
N ALA A 59 11.40 9.00 3.57
CA ALA A 59 12.66 8.31 3.32
C ALA A 59 13.67 8.44 4.48
N SER A 60 13.57 9.50 5.29
CA SER A 60 14.40 9.66 6.50
C SER A 60 13.97 8.80 7.69
N LEU A 61 12.74 8.25 7.66
CA LEU A 61 12.14 7.46 8.75
C LEU A 61 12.48 5.98 8.61
N THR A 62 13.76 5.64 8.70
CA THR A 62 14.22 4.24 8.71
C THR A 62 14.13 3.60 10.10
N GLU A 63 14.06 2.27 10.16
CA GLU A 63 14.08 1.52 11.44
C GLU A 63 15.40 1.78 12.20
N GLU A 64 16.54 1.84 11.49
CA GLU A 64 17.85 2.12 12.07
C GLU A 64 17.89 3.52 12.69
N ARG A 65 17.42 4.54 11.97
CA ARG A 65 17.45 5.92 12.45
C ARG A 65 16.52 6.13 13.65
N ALA A 66 15.35 5.48 13.66
CA ALA A 66 14.44 5.50 14.79
C ALA A 66 15.07 4.83 16.03
N LEU A 67 15.76 3.70 15.85
CA LEU A 67 16.46 3.00 16.93
C LEU A 67 17.69 3.78 17.45
N GLU A 68 18.34 4.56 16.59
CA GLU A 68 19.47 5.42 16.98
C GLU A 68 19.02 6.58 17.87
N ILE A 69 17.94 7.28 17.49
CA ILE A 69 17.47 8.48 18.21
C ILE A 69 16.60 8.12 19.42
N CYS A 70 15.72 7.13 19.28
CA CYS A 70 14.68 6.82 20.27
C CYS A 70 14.89 5.48 20.97
N GLY A 71 15.77 4.61 20.45
CA GLY A 71 15.91 3.25 20.96
C GLY A 71 16.55 3.25 22.36
N PRO A 72 15.87 2.69 23.37
CA PRO A 72 16.43 2.65 24.72
C PRO A 72 17.71 1.81 24.75
N ILE A 73 18.67 2.24 25.58
CA ILE A 73 19.96 1.59 25.78
C ILE A 73 19.98 1.03 27.19
N ALA A 74 20.30 -0.25 27.32
CA ALA A 74 20.43 -0.88 28.63
C ALA A 74 21.51 -0.16 29.45
N SER A 75 21.19 0.17 30.70
CA SER A 75 22.12 0.81 31.64
C SER A 75 22.04 0.10 32.99
N GLU A 76 23.14 0.10 33.74
CA GLU A 76 23.20 -0.54 35.07
C GLU A 76 22.32 0.18 36.12
N ASP A 77 22.06 1.47 35.91
CA ASP A 77 21.20 2.31 36.76
C ASP A 77 19.88 2.64 36.03
N ASP A 78 19.16 1.59 35.64
CA ASP A 78 17.89 1.76 34.94
C ASP A 78 16.79 2.29 35.87
N ALA A 79 16.48 3.58 35.73
CA ALA A 79 15.49 4.27 36.55
C ALA A 79 14.06 3.70 36.47
N VAL A 80 13.78 2.85 35.47
CA VAL A 80 12.46 2.25 35.21
C VAL A 80 12.36 0.78 35.60
N GLY A 81 13.47 0.15 36.03
CA GLY A 81 13.52 -1.25 36.46
C GLY A 81 13.31 -2.28 35.36
N TRP A 82 13.63 -1.96 34.11
CA TRP A 82 13.48 -2.82 32.94
C TRP A 82 14.51 -3.96 32.93
N SER A 83 14.02 -5.15 32.56
CA SER A 83 14.88 -6.27 32.21
C SER A 83 15.42 -6.11 30.79
N GLU A 84 16.46 -6.86 30.43
CA GLU A 84 16.97 -6.91 29.04
C GLU A 84 15.86 -7.22 28.01
N ARG A 85 14.88 -8.04 28.40
CA ARG A 85 13.73 -8.38 27.55
C ARG A 85 12.82 -7.19 27.31
N ASP A 86 12.66 -6.31 28.29
CA ASP A 86 11.85 -5.10 28.16
C ASP A 86 12.52 -4.10 27.21
N PHE A 87 13.84 -3.93 27.32
CA PHE A 87 14.63 -3.15 26.35
C PHE A 87 14.50 -3.71 24.93
N GLU A 88 14.65 -5.02 24.74
CA GLU A 88 14.50 -5.66 23.43
C GLU A 88 13.08 -5.48 22.88
N TYR A 89 12.06 -5.64 23.71
CA TYR A 89 10.66 -5.47 23.32
C TYR A 89 10.38 -4.04 22.87
N GLU A 90 10.84 -3.04 23.63
CA GLU A 90 10.58 -1.64 23.31
C GLU A 90 11.36 -1.20 22.05
N ARG A 91 12.61 -1.63 21.89
CA ARG A 91 13.36 -1.43 20.62
C ARG A 91 12.61 -2.02 19.43
N ARG A 92 12.08 -3.25 19.54
CA ARG A 92 11.26 -3.85 18.48
C ARG A 92 9.97 -3.07 18.22
N ARG A 93 9.36 -2.49 19.25
CA ARG A 93 8.15 -1.66 19.13
C ARG A 93 8.45 -0.36 18.38
N ILE A 94 9.54 0.31 18.70
CA ILE A 94 10.01 1.52 18.00
C ILE A 94 10.27 1.20 16.53
N ALA A 95 11.03 0.16 16.23
CA ALA A 95 11.31 -0.26 14.86
C ALA A 95 10.02 -0.56 14.08
N ARG A 96 9.10 -1.33 14.66
CA ARG A 96 7.78 -1.60 14.05
C ARG A 96 6.94 -0.34 13.82
N SER A 97 7.07 0.69 14.65
CA SER A 97 6.27 1.92 14.52
C SER A 97 6.61 2.75 13.28
N VAL A 98 7.83 2.60 12.74
CA VAL A 98 8.29 3.28 11.52
C VAL A 98 8.52 2.33 10.34
N ARG A 99 8.36 1.03 10.57
CA ARG A 99 8.56 0.00 9.56
C ARG A 99 7.79 0.31 8.28
N HIS A 100 8.47 0.07 7.15
CA HIS A 100 8.01 0.31 5.78
C HIS A 100 7.85 1.78 5.37
N ILE A 101 7.82 2.76 6.28
CA ILE A 101 7.61 4.18 5.91
C ILE A 101 8.66 4.66 4.90
N SER A 102 9.94 4.37 5.17
CA SER A 102 11.03 4.76 4.27
C SER A 102 10.98 4.09 2.90
N ASP A 103 10.47 2.86 2.80
CA ASP A 103 10.36 2.15 1.52
C ASP A 103 9.10 2.62 0.74
N GLU A 104 8.00 2.86 1.45
CA GLU A 104 6.76 3.43 0.90
C GLU A 104 6.97 4.84 0.33
N ALA A 105 7.97 5.58 0.80
CA ALA A 105 8.33 6.91 0.29
C ALA A 105 8.51 6.97 -1.24
N ALA A 106 8.98 5.88 -1.85
CA ALA A 106 9.21 5.77 -3.30
C ALA A 106 7.91 5.63 -4.12
N VAL A 107 6.79 5.36 -3.46
CA VAL A 107 5.47 5.08 -4.06
C VAL A 107 4.32 5.79 -3.35
N ILE A 108 4.60 6.82 -2.55
CA ILE A 108 3.54 7.56 -1.83
C ILE A 108 2.62 8.34 -2.78
N ASP A 109 3.12 8.63 -3.98
CA ASP A 109 2.42 9.23 -5.12
C ASP A 109 1.66 8.21 -5.98
N ALA A 110 1.84 6.91 -5.73
CA ALA A 110 1.31 5.88 -6.58
C ALA A 110 -0.24 5.78 -6.46
N PRO A 111 -0.95 5.52 -7.58
CA PRO A 111 -2.40 5.57 -7.64
C PRO A 111 -3.08 4.43 -6.87
N HIS A 112 -2.40 3.31 -6.68
CA HIS A 112 -2.96 2.14 -5.98
C HIS A 112 -2.41 2.02 -4.56
N LEU A 113 -3.33 1.98 -3.60
CA LEU A 113 -3.13 1.37 -2.28
C LEU A 113 -4.10 0.19 -2.19
N ILE A 114 -3.57 -1.03 -2.09
CA ILE A 114 -4.36 -2.26 -2.18
C ILE A 114 -4.22 -3.07 -0.90
N LEU A 115 -5.37 -3.31 -0.27
CA LEU A 115 -5.52 -4.25 0.83
C LEU A 115 -5.55 -5.67 0.24
N VAL A 116 -4.69 -6.56 0.74
CA VAL A 116 -4.55 -7.90 0.16
C VAL A 116 -5.80 -8.77 0.36
N ASP A 117 -6.54 -8.55 1.45
CA ASP A 117 -7.81 -9.24 1.71
C ASP A 117 -8.89 -8.83 0.69
N ASP A 118 -8.99 -7.53 0.42
CA ASP A 118 -9.95 -7.00 -0.57
C ASP A 118 -9.59 -7.49 -1.96
N LEU A 119 -8.29 -7.50 -2.31
CA LEU A 119 -7.79 -8.05 -3.56
C LEU A 119 -8.13 -9.54 -3.69
N SER A 120 -7.92 -10.32 -2.62
CA SER A 120 -8.24 -11.75 -2.59
C SER A 120 -9.72 -11.99 -2.82
N SER A 121 -10.57 -11.25 -2.09
CA SER A 121 -12.02 -11.34 -2.24
C SER A 121 -12.47 -10.94 -3.65
N TRP A 122 -11.90 -9.87 -4.19
CA TRP A 122 -12.20 -9.37 -5.53
C TRP A 122 -11.85 -10.38 -6.62
N LEU A 123 -10.72 -11.06 -6.48
CA LEU A 123 -10.26 -12.07 -7.44
C LEU A 123 -10.92 -13.44 -7.24
N GLY A 124 -11.78 -13.61 -6.21
CA GLY A 124 -12.36 -14.90 -5.86
C GLY A 124 -11.30 -15.91 -5.40
N SER A 125 -10.20 -15.39 -4.86
CA SER A 125 -9.00 -16.12 -4.51
C SER A 125 -9.07 -16.54 -3.04
N GLY A 126 -8.74 -17.79 -2.73
CA GLY A 126 -8.99 -18.36 -1.40
C GLY A 126 -8.13 -17.73 -0.29
N SER A 127 -6.84 -17.53 -0.56
CA SER A 127 -5.88 -16.98 0.40
C SER A 127 -5.33 -15.65 -0.11
N PRO A 128 -5.31 -14.59 0.73
CA PRO A 128 -4.70 -13.32 0.37
C PRO A 128 -3.20 -13.48 0.05
N PRO A 129 -2.69 -12.83 -1.00
CA PRO A 129 -1.26 -12.81 -1.26
C PRO A 129 -0.55 -12.03 -0.16
N SER A 130 0.71 -12.39 0.14
CA SER A 130 1.50 -11.58 1.08
C SER A 130 1.83 -10.21 0.47
N PRO A 131 1.75 -9.09 1.22
CA PRO A 131 2.14 -7.78 0.70
C PRO A 131 3.58 -7.77 0.17
N SER A 132 4.52 -8.38 0.89
CA SER A 132 5.91 -8.48 0.44
C SER A 132 6.06 -9.27 -0.85
N GLY A 133 5.33 -10.38 -1.02
CA GLY A 133 5.34 -11.16 -2.25
C GLY A 133 4.76 -10.38 -3.44
N MET A 134 3.69 -9.60 -3.23
CA MET A 134 3.17 -8.69 -4.26
C MET A 134 4.21 -7.65 -4.66
N VAL A 135 4.86 -7.02 -3.68
CA VAL A 135 5.91 -6.02 -3.93
C VAL A 135 7.07 -6.60 -4.72
N GLU A 136 7.55 -7.79 -4.33
CA GLU A 136 8.62 -8.50 -5.04
C GLU A 136 8.23 -8.81 -6.49
N ALA A 137 7.06 -9.39 -6.72
CA ALA A 137 6.57 -9.74 -8.05
C ALA A 137 6.42 -8.49 -8.95
N LEU A 138 5.86 -7.41 -8.41
CA LEU A 138 5.62 -6.16 -9.15
C LEU A 138 6.94 -5.42 -9.46
N ARG A 139 7.89 -5.39 -8.52
CA ARG A 139 9.25 -4.86 -8.75
C ARG A 139 9.98 -5.68 -9.80
N GLY A 140 9.85 -7.01 -9.75
CA GLY A 140 10.39 -7.93 -10.76
C GLY A 140 9.83 -7.69 -12.17
N ALA A 141 8.58 -7.22 -12.26
CA ALA A 141 7.94 -6.78 -13.51
C ALA A 141 8.29 -5.34 -13.93
N GLY A 142 9.14 -4.63 -13.17
CA GLY A 142 9.62 -3.28 -13.50
C GLY A 142 8.75 -2.13 -12.97
N HIS A 143 7.79 -2.40 -12.08
CA HIS A 143 6.92 -1.38 -11.50
C HIS A 143 7.41 -0.93 -10.13
N ARG A 144 7.10 0.32 -9.76
CA ARG A 144 7.35 0.78 -8.41
C ARG A 144 6.32 0.16 -7.50
N SER A 145 6.78 -0.45 -6.41
CA SER A 145 5.90 -1.05 -5.42
C SER A 145 6.57 -1.02 -4.05
N ALA A 146 5.81 -0.91 -2.97
CA ALA A 146 6.30 -1.04 -1.60
C ALA A 146 5.19 -1.54 -0.68
N VAL A 147 5.57 -2.16 0.45
CA VAL A 147 4.61 -2.50 1.50
C VAL A 147 4.13 -1.19 2.12
N ALA A 148 2.81 -1.03 2.27
CA ALA A 148 2.25 0.21 2.80
C ALA A 148 2.34 0.21 4.34
N HIS A 149 2.74 1.34 4.92
CA HIS A 149 2.58 1.61 6.34
C HIS A 149 1.11 1.97 6.63
N TYR A 150 0.27 0.95 6.66
CA TYR A 150 -1.17 1.07 6.89
C TYR A 150 -1.61 0.10 7.98
N GLY A 151 -2.74 0.39 8.64
CA GLY A 151 -3.23 -0.43 9.76
C GLY A 151 -3.64 -1.86 9.40
N LYS A 152 -3.66 -2.19 8.10
CA LYS A 152 -3.98 -3.51 7.56
C LYS A 152 -2.93 -3.91 6.52
N PRO A 153 -2.68 -5.21 6.30
CA PRO A 153 -1.73 -5.68 5.28
C PRO A 153 -2.09 -5.14 3.89
N ALA A 154 -1.20 -4.31 3.34
CA ALA A 154 -1.43 -3.61 2.09
C ALA A 154 -0.10 -3.31 1.39
N PHE A 155 -0.20 -3.03 0.09
CA PHE A 155 0.92 -2.55 -0.71
C PHE A 155 0.47 -1.37 -1.58
N ARG A 156 1.43 -0.54 -1.98
CA ARG A 156 1.24 0.52 -2.97
C ARG A 156 1.99 0.20 -4.24
N THR A 157 1.44 0.58 -5.39
CA THR A 157 2.11 0.40 -6.69
C THR A 157 1.58 1.33 -7.77
N ASP A 158 2.41 1.60 -8.77
CA ASP A 158 2.03 2.27 -10.02
C ASP A 158 1.76 1.28 -11.16
N ALA A 159 1.79 -0.02 -10.88
CA ALA A 159 1.51 -1.05 -11.87
C ALA A 159 0.09 -0.95 -12.45
N PRO A 160 -0.09 -1.22 -13.75
CA PRO A 160 -1.38 -1.51 -14.36
C PRO A 160 -2.16 -2.59 -13.61
N TRP A 161 -3.49 -2.48 -13.64
CA TRP A 161 -4.36 -3.40 -12.91
C TRP A 161 -4.22 -4.85 -13.38
N ASP A 162 -4.12 -5.09 -14.68
CA ASP A 162 -3.89 -6.42 -15.26
C ASP A 162 -2.57 -7.05 -14.78
N VAL A 163 -1.51 -6.25 -14.61
CA VAL A 163 -0.24 -6.70 -14.02
C VAL A 163 -0.41 -7.06 -12.54
N ILE A 164 -1.18 -6.28 -11.78
CA ILE A 164 -1.50 -6.58 -10.37
C ILE A 164 -2.26 -7.90 -10.27
N VAL A 165 -3.26 -8.13 -11.12
CA VAL A 165 -4.02 -9.38 -11.16
C VAL A 165 -3.10 -10.56 -11.54
N GLY A 166 -2.23 -10.38 -12.52
CA GLY A 166 -1.24 -11.38 -12.93
C GLY A 166 -0.32 -11.78 -11.79
N ALA A 167 0.25 -10.80 -11.08
CA ALA A 167 1.11 -11.02 -9.92
C ALA A 167 0.38 -11.77 -8.80
N ALA A 168 -0.84 -11.34 -8.46
CA ALA A 168 -1.63 -11.97 -7.41
C ALA A 168 -1.96 -13.44 -7.72
N ARG A 169 -2.34 -13.74 -8.97
CA ARG A 169 -2.61 -15.12 -9.43
C ARG A 169 -1.35 -15.98 -9.43
N GLY A 170 -0.20 -15.42 -9.79
CA GLY A 170 1.10 -16.14 -9.80
C GLY A 170 1.61 -16.52 -8.42
N LEU A 171 1.18 -15.81 -7.37
CA LEU A 171 1.53 -16.11 -5.99
C LEU A 171 0.62 -17.15 -5.33
N GLN A 172 -0.47 -17.55 -5.98
CA GLN A 172 -1.35 -18.59 -5.44
C GLN A 172 -0.69 -19.97 -5.58
N PRO A 173 -0.82 -20.84 -4.56
CA PRO A 173 -0.42 -22.23 -4.72
C PRO A 173 -1.23 -22.86 -5.87
N PRO A 174 -0.64 -23.79 -6.65
CA PRO A 174 -1.37 -24.49 -7.70
C PRO A 174 -2.61 -25.18 -7.09
N MET A 175 -3.77 -24.98 -7.74
CA MET A 175 -5.03 -25.64 -7.38
C MET A 175 -4.96 -27.15 -7.56
#